data_AF-A0A0S9LUF3-F1
#
_entry.id   AF-A0A0S9LUF3-F1
#
_cell.length_a   1.000
_cell.length_b   1.000
_cell.length_c   1.000
_cell.angle_alpha   90.00
_cell.angle_beta   90.00
_cell.angle_gamma   90.00
#
_symmetry.space_group_name_H-M   'P 1'
#
loop_
_entity.id
_entity.type
_entity.pdbx_description
1 polymer ?
#
loop_
_entity_poly.entity_id
_entity_poly.type
_entity_poly.pdbx_seq_one_letter_code
_entity_poly.pdbx_strand_id
1 'polypeptide(L)'
;MLCALAAALLAGCVAPPPAPPPAPPPPPPAVAPVPPPPAVPPVESAVPLPVQGGQPGGVRTDSSTVAQALLVYADRVRRMAPSELAQEVTRLSDIPEAQRQPAEELQLAITLAQTRVPADLVRAQGLAQRVLGNPREEARGLYPLAGMLVARYAEQRRVEDALDRQAQQLREQQRRIDQLTERLEAVRAIERSLTSRPPPNGGHRPPPGQP
;
A
#
# COMPACT_ATOMS: atom_id res chain seq x y z
N MET A 1 36.31 -1.81 29.74
CA MET A 1 36.83 -2.23 28.43
C MET A 1 35.65 -2.72 27.58
N LEU A 2 35.00 -1.80 26.87
CA LEU A 2 34.05 -2.12 25.80
C LEU A 2 34.87 -2.21 24.52
N CYS A 3 34.96 -3.39 23.92
CA CYS A 3 35.40 -3.56 22.53
C CYS A 3 34.83 -4.87 21.99
N ALA A 4 34.34 -4.79 20.76
CA ALA A 4 33.99 -5.89 19.85
C ALA A 4 32.64 -6.60 20.09
N LEU A 5 31.57 -6.05 19.52
CA LEU A 5 30.50 -6.83 18.87
C LEU A 5 29.75 -5.94 17.87
N ALA A 6 30.48 -5.57 16.82
CA ALA A 6 29.94 -4.94 15.62
C ALA A 6 30.59 -5.60 14.41
N ALA A 7 30.00 -6.69 13.91
CA ALA A 7 30.19 -7.17 12.53
C ALA A 7 29.26 -8.35 12.23
N ALA A 8 28.58 -8.27 11.08
CA ALA A 8 27.81 -9.31 10.39
C ALA A 8 26.54 -9.77 11.11
N LEU A 9 25.34 -9.55 10.57
CA LEU A 9 24.85 -10.30 9.41
C LEU A 9 23.94 -9.42 8.53
N LEU A 10 24.48 -9.00 7.39
CA LEU A 10 23.72 -8.56 6.22
C LEU A 10 22.98 -9.77 5.65
N ALA A 11 21.67 -9.87 5.91
CA ALA A 11 20.81 -10.83 5.26
C ALA A 11 20.57 -10.40 3.80
N GLY A 12 21.21 -11.09 2.86
CA GLY A 12 20.99 -10.91 1.43
C GLY A 12 19.59 -11.37 1.02
N CYS A 13 18.88 -10.53 0.27
CA CYS A 13 17.66 -10.91 -0.43
C CYS A 13 18.02 -11.85 -1.59
N VAL A 14 17.87 -13.16 -1.39
CA VAL A 14 17.87 -14.13 -2.50
C VAL A 14 16.46 -14.19 -3.05
N ALA A 15 16.24 -13.65 -4.26
CA ALA A 15 14.97 -13.80 -4.98
C ALA A 15 14.86 -15.24 -5.52
N PRO A 16 13.70 -15.91 -5.40
CA PRO A 16 13.48 -17.20 -6.05
C PRO A 16 13.45 -17.04 -7.58
N PRO A 17 13.90 -18.05 -8.36
CA PRO A 17 13.88 -17.98 -9.81
C PRO A 17 12.45 -17.88 -10.36
N PRO A 18 12.23 -17.17 -11.48
CA PRO A 18 10.92 -17.04 -12.09
C PRO A 18 10.42 -18.39 -12.62
N ALA A 19 9.13 -18.67 -12.40
CA ALA A 19 8.46 -19.86 -12.93
C ALA A 19 8.45 -19.85 -14.47
N PRO A 20 8.52 -21.02 -15.14
CA PRO A 20 8.48 -21.11 -16.59
C PRO A 20 7.12 -20.63 -17.14
N PRO A 21 7.10 -19.99 -18.32
CA PRO A 21 5.88 -19.48 -18.92
C PRO A 21 4.93 -20.62 -19.31
N PRO A 22 3.60 -20.44 -19.19
CA PRO A 22 2.62 -21.41 -19.67
C PRO A 22 2.65 -21.52 -21.20
N ALA A 23 2.43 -22.73 -21.70
CA ALA A 23 2.43 -23.06 -23.13
C ALA A 23 1.37 -22.25 -23.91
N PRO A 24 1.63 -21.92 -25.18
CA PRO A 24 0.67 -21.18 -26.01
C PRO A 24 -0.57 -22.05 -26.29
N PRO A 25 -1.78 -21.45 -26.29
CA PRO A 25 -3.00 -22.16 -26.65
C PRO A 25 -3.01 -22.53 -28.15
N PRO A 26 -3.71 -23.61 -28.53
CA PRO A 26 -3.79 -24.07 -29.92
C PRO A 26 -4.52 -23.05 -30.80
N PRO A 27 -4.19 -22.99 -32.11
CA PRO A 27 -4.85 -22.07 -33.04
C PRO A 27 -6.33 -22.44 -33.23
N PRO A 28 -7.23 -21.45 -33.35
CA PRO A 28 -8.63 -21.70 -33.63
C PRO A 28 -8.84 -22.26 -35.04
N PRO A 29 -9.90 -23.06 -35.26
CA PRO A 29 -10.20 -23.64 -36.57
C PRO A 29 -10.63 -22.57 -37.58
N ALA A 30 -10.22 -22.78 -38.84
CA ALA A 30 -10.56 -21.92 -39.97
C ALA A 30 -12.09 -21.90 -40.20
N VAL A 31 -12.67 -20.70 -40.18
CA VAL A 31 -14.09 -20.48 -40.49
C VAL A 31 -14.24 -20.28 -42.00
N ALA A 32 -15.15 -21.05 -42.61
CA ALA A 32 -15.53 -20.97 -44.02
C ALA A 32 -16.15 -19.60 -44.39
N PRO A 33 -16.09 -19.17 -45.67
CA PRO A 33 -16.55 -17.84 -46.07
C PRO A 33 -18.09 -17.77 -46.11
N VAL A 34 -18.65 -16.77 -45.42
CA VAL A 34 -20.06 -16.38 -45.50
C VAL A 34 -20.26 -15.41 -46.68
N PRO A 35 -21.31 -15.55 -47.49
CA PRO A 35 -21.57 -14.69 -48.66
C PRO A 35 -21.93 -13.24 -48.26
N PRO A 36 -21.68 -12.26 -49.15
CA PRO A 36 -21.84 -10.84 -48.83
C PRO A 36 -23.32 -10.40 -48.81
N PRO A 37 -23.73 -9.55 -47.84
CA PRO A 37 -24.99 -8.82 -47.91
C PRO A 37 -24.94 -7.63 -48.88
N PRO A 38 -26.10 -7.14 -49.36
CA PRO A 38 -26.21 -6.18 -50.46
C PRO A 38 -25.74 -4.77 -50.10
N ALA A 39 -25.26 -4.05 -51.12
CA ALA A 39 -24.69 -2.72 -51.04
C ALA A 39 -25.70 -1.67 -50.54
N VAL A 40 -25.28 -0.91 -49.53
CA VAL A 40 -25.88 0.38 -49.15
C VAL A 40 -25.09 1.54 -49.80
N PRO A 41 -25.78 2.62 -50.23
CA PRO A 41 -25.20 3.71 -51.03
C PRO A 41 -24.13 4.54 -50.29
N PRO A 42 -23.31 5.33 -51.01
CA PRO A 42 -22.14 5.97 -50.44
C PRO A 42 -22.55 7.10 -49.48
N VAL A 43 -22.13 6.99 -48.22
CA VAL A 43 -22.18 8.12 -47.29
C VAL A 43 -21.06 9.07 -47.68
N GLU A 44 -21.51 10.20 -48.19
CA GLU A 44 -20.79 11.42 -48.52
C GLU A 44 -19.94 11.92 -47.33
N SER A 45 -18.70 12.32 -47.65
CA SER A 45 -17.82 13.20 -46.87
C SER A 45 -17.51 12.81 -45.43
N ALA A 46 -16.50 11.95 -45.28
CA ALA A 46 -15.62 12.00 -44.11
C ALA A 46 -14.87 13.34 -44.12
N VAL A 47 -15.39 14.33 -43.38
CA VAL A 47 -14.58 15.44 -42.88
C VAL A 47 -13.48 14.79 -42.03
N PRO A 48 -12.19 14.93 -42.37
CA PRO A 48 -11.14 14.45 -41.48
C PRO A 48 -11.26 15.24 -40.18
N LEU A 49 -11.70 14.58 -39.11
CA LEU A 49 -11.51 15.07 -37.75
C LEU A 49 -10.02 15.40 -37.63
N PRO A 50 -9.63 16.64 -37.30
CA PRO A 50 -8.23 16.91 -37.03
C PRO A 50 -7.84 16.08 -35.82
N VAL A 51 -6.96 15.10 -36.04
CA VAL A 51 -6.04 14.62 -35.02
C VAL A 51 -5.25 15.86 -34.61
N GLN A 52 -5.71 16.52 -33.56
CA GLN A 52 -4.89 17.48 -32.83
C GLN A 52 -3.81 16.65 -32.11
N GLY A 53 -2.74 16.35 -32.85
CA GLY A 53 -1.43 16.20 -32.23
C GLY A 53 -1.15 17.49 -31.50
N GLY A 54 -1.28 17.46 -30.18
CA GLY A 54 -1.14 18.63 -29.32
C GLY A 54 0.20 19.30 -29.61
N GLN A 55 0.15 20.49 -30.22
CA GLN A 55 1.34 21.29 -30.43
C GLN A 55 1.93 21.68 -29.05
N PRO A 56 3.25 21.58 -28.86
CA PRO A 56 3.91 22.18 -27.71
C PRO A 56 3.97 23.70 -27.95
N GLY A 57 2.90 24.44 -27.64
CA GLY A 57 2.91 25.87 -27.95
C GLY A 57 1.71 26.71 -27.54
N GLY A 58 0.67 26.15 -26.93
CA GLY A 58 -0.37 26.96 -26.29
C GLY A 58 0.10 27.40 -24.90
N VAL A 59 -0.07 28.67 -24.56
CA VAL A 59 0.32 29.29 -23.26
C VAL A 59 -0.25 28.47 -22.08
N ARG A 60 0.54 27.52 -21.58
CA ARG A 60 0.26 26.68 -20.38
C ARG A 60 0.98 27.22 -19.14
N THR A 61 1.57 28.41 -19.23
CA THR A 61 2.49 28.95 -18.21
C THR A 61 1.83 29.05 -16.84
N ASP A 62 0.56 29.44 -16.78
CA ASP A 62 -0.09 29.76 -15.50
C ASP A 62 -0.40 28.48 -14.71
N SER A 63 -1.06 27.50 -15.33
CA SER A 63 -1.29 26.20 -14.65
C SER A 63 0.01 25.42 -14.41
N SER A 64 1.00 25.53 -15.30
CA SER A 64 2.30 24.90 -15.13
C SER A 64 3.07 25.47 -13.93
N THR A 65 3.02 26.79 -13.74
CA THR A 65 3.66 27.44 -12.58
C THR A 65 2.95 27.09 -11.27
N VAL A 66 1.61 27.01 -11.26
CA VAL A 66 0.85 26.53 -10.08
C VAL A 66 1.16 25.07 -9.76
N ALA A 67 1.21 24.19 -10.76
CA ALA A 67 1.60 22.79 -10.55
C ALA A 67 3.04 22.67 -10.02
N GLN A 68 3.97 23.50 -10.51
CA GLN A 68 5.33 23.55 -10.01
C GLN A 68 5.38 24.05 -8.55
N ALA A 69 4.58 25.07 -8.20
CA ALA A 69 4.45 25.55 -6.83
C ALA A 69 3.90 24.46 -5.89
N LEU A 70 2.97 23.63 -6.35
CA LEU A 70 2.46 22.47 -5.59
C LEU A 70 3.53 21.39 -5.38
N LEU A 71 4.43 21.17 -6.35
CA LEU A 71 5.55 20.24 -6.17
C LEU A 71 6.57 20.77 -5.16
N VAL A 72 6.88 22.08 -5.20
CA VAL A 72 7.72 22.74 -4.20
C VAL A 72 7.07 22.67 -2.82
N TYR A 73 5.75 22.89 -2.74
CA TYR A 73 4.98 22.72 -1.52
C TYR A 73 5.06 21.30 -0.97
N ALA A 74 4.90 20.28 -1.83
CA ALA A 74 5.02 18.89 -1.44
C ALA A 74 6.41 18.55 -0.88
N ASP A 75 7.50 19.07 -1.49
CA ASP A 75 8.84 18.86 -0.95
C ASP A 75 9.04 19.53 0.42
N ARG A 76 8.48 20.73 0.62
CA ARG A 76 8.49 21.40 1.93
C ARG A 76 7.73 20.61 2.99
N VAL A 77 6.49 20.22 2.70
CA VAL A 77 5.60 19.48 3.61
C VAL A 77 6.24 18.17 4.07
N ARG A 78 6.96 17.47 3.18
CA ARG A 78 7.68 16.24 3.52
C ARG A 78 8.75 16.40 4.60
N ARG A 79 9.24 17.61 4.82
CA ARG A 79 10.31 17.93 5.80
C ARG A 79 9.78 18.58 7.08
N MET A 80 8.48 18.88 7.15
CA MET A 80 7.86 19.53 8.31
C MET A 80 7.78 18.58 9.51
N ALA A 81 7.89 19.15 10.71
CA ALA A 81 7.67 18.39 11.93
C ALA A 81 6.17 18.05 12.11
N PRO A 82 5.82 17.01 12.89
CA PRO A 82 4.41 16.63 13.10
C PRO A 82 3.52 17.76 13.64
N SER A 83 4.04 18.63 14.51
CA SER A 83 3.32 19.79 15.03
C SER A 83 3.05 20.85 13.96
N GLU A 84 4.02 21.11 13.09
CA GLU A 84 3.90 22.05 11.98
C GLU A 84 2.93 21.52 10.91
N LEU A 85 2.97 20.21 10.64
CA LEU A 85 2.00 19.55 9.77
C LEU A 85 0.57 19.71 10.29
N ALA A 86 0.36 19.48 11.58
CA ALA A 86 -0.96 19.66 12.20
C ALA A 86 -1.46 21.11 12.09
N GLN A 87 -0.59 22.10 12.32
CA GLN A 87 -0.93 23.52 12.15
C GLN A 87 -1.30 23.85 10.70
N GLU A 88 -0.55 23.30 9.74
CA GLU A 88 -0.81 23.51 8.32
C GLU A 88 -2.15 22.88 7.87
N VAL A 89 -2.47 21.68 8.39
CA VAL A 89 -3.79 21.05 8.18
C VAL A 89 -4.91 21.93 8.71
N THR A 90 -4.76 22.49 9.91
CA THR A 90 -5.76 23.41 10.51
C THR A 90 -5.90 24.66 9.64
N ARG A 91 -4.79 25.34 9.32
CA ARG A 91 -4.78 26.55 8.48
C ARG A 91 -5.51 26.35 7.16
N LEU A 92 -5.29 25.24 6.48
CA LEU A 92 -5.93 24.92 5.20
C LEU A 92 -7.39 24.45 5.35
N SER A 93 -7.70 23.80 6.47
CA SER A 93 -9.07 23.34 6.77
C SER A 93 -9.99 24.50 7.16
N ASP A 94 -9.45 25.55 7.79
CA ASP A 94 -10.17 26.75 8.20
C ASP A 94 -10.66 27.58 7.01
N ILE A 95 -10.04 27.42 5.83
CA ILE A 95 -10.51 28.02 4.58
C ILE A 95 -11.86 27.37 4.22
N PRO A 96 -12.98 28.13 4.20
CA PRO A 96 -14.28 27.57 3.91
C PRO A 96 -14.34 26.95 2.52
N GLU A 97 -15.02 25.81 2.38
CA GLU A 97 -15.01 25.04 1.12
C GLU A 97 -15.49 25.84 -0.10
N ALA A 98 -16.40 26.80 0.09
CA ALA A 98 -16.90 27.65 -0.98
C ALA A 98 -15.84 28.62 -1.54
N GLN A 99 -14.85 29.00 -0.73
CA GLN A 99 -13.79 29.94 -1.09
C GLN A 99 -12.47 29.23 -1.43
N ARG A 100 -12.33 27.96 -1.03
CA ARG A 100 -11.12 27.16 -1.28
C ARG A 100 -10.85 27.00 -2.77
N GLN A 101 -9.66 27.39 -3.18
CA GLN A 101 -9.21 27.25 -4.56
C GLN A 101 -8.77 25.80 -4.85
N PRO A 102 -8.82 25.32 -6.12
CA PRO A 102 -8.38 23.97 -6.47
C PRO A 102 -6.93 23.67 -6.05
N ALA A 103 -6.04 24.67 -6.08
CA ALA A 103 -4.67 24.54 -5.62
C ALA A 103 -4.59 24.33 -4.10
N GLU A 104 -5.38 25.06 -3.30
CA GLU A 104 -5.44 24.90 -1.84
C GLU A 104 -6.05 23.55 -1.44
N GLU A 105 -6.99 23.06 -2.24
CA GLU A 105 -7.55 21.72 -2.07
C GLU A 105 -6.49 20.63 -2.28
N LEU A 106 -5.62 20.77 -3.30
CA LEU A 106 -4.47 19.89 -3.48
C LEU A 106 -3.41 20.07 -2.38
N GLN A 107 -3.16 21.29 -1.89
CA GLN A 107 -2.26 21.51 -0.74
C GLN A 107 -2.75 20.74 0.49
N LEU A 108 -4.04 20.84 0.81
CA LEU A 108 -4.63 20.12 1.94
C LEU A 108 -4.52 18.60 1.74
N ALA A 109 -4.78 18.11 0.52
CA ALA A 109 -4.61 16.71 0.19
C ALA A 109 -3.17 16.22 0.40
N ILE A 110 -2.18 16.99 -0.06
CA ILE A 110 -0.75 16.68 0.10
C ILE A 110 -0.36 16.64 1.58
N THR A 111 -0.82 17.60 2.37
CA THR A 111 -0.50 17.69 3.81
C THR A 111 -1.15 16.57 4.60
N LEU A 112 -2.41 16.24 4.32
CA LEU A 112 -3.09 15.10 4.93
C LEU A 112 -2.41 13.77 4.60
N ALA A 113 -1.98 13.57 3.34
CA ALA A 113 -1.27 12.34 2.95
C ALA A 113 0.09 12.18 3.68
N GLN A 114 0.67 13.27 4.20
CA GLN A 114 1.93 13.24 4.94
C GLN A 114 1.76 12.82 6.41
N THR A 115 0.54 12.87 6.99
CA THR A 115 0.30 12.50 8.40
C THR A 115 0.43 11.00 8.66
N ARG A 116 0.33 10.17 7.59
CA ARG A 116 0.30 8.70 7.64
C ARG A 116 -0.84 8.14 8.50
N VAL A 117 -1.91 8.91 8.68
CA VAL A 117 -3.15 8.44 9.30
C VAL A 117 -4.06 7.88 8.20
N PRO A 118 -4.56 6.63 8.31
CA PRO A 118 -5.37 6.02 7.25
C PRO A 118 -6.61 6.84 6.88
N ALA A 119 -7.30 7.42 7.86
CA ALA A 119 -8.47 8.26 7.63
C ALA A 119 -8.13 9.54 6.85
N ASP A 120 -6.99 10.16 7.15
CA ASP A 120 -6.50 11.34 6.44
C ASP A 120 -6.14 11.02 4.99
N LEU A 121 -5.60 9.83 4.73
CA LEU A 121 -5.27 9.38 3.37
C LEU A 121 -6.53 9.19 2.52
N VAL A 122 -7.63 8.68 3.09
CA VAL A 122 -8.93 8.62 2.42
C VAL A 122 -9.44 10.03 2.11
N ARG A 123 -9.37 10.94 3.07
CA ARG A 123 -9.79 12.34 2.89
C ARG A 123 -8.94 13.04 1.81
N ALA A 124 -7.62 12.85 1.83
CA ALA A 124 -6.70 13.37 0.83
C ALA A 124 -7.05 12.90 -0.59
N GLN A 125 -7.35 11.61 -0.75
CA GLN A 125 -7.79 11.06 -2.02
C GLN A 125 -9.12 11.69 -2.48
N GLY A 126 -10.07 11.88 -1.57
CA GLY A 126 -11.35 12.54 -1.85
C GLY A 126 -11.20 13.99 -2.31
N LEU A 127 -10.31 14.76 -1.68
CA LEU A 127 -10.00 16.14 -2.08
C LEU A 127 -9.39 16.21 -3.48
N ALA A 128 -8.42 15.34 -3.78
CA ALA A 128 -7.83 15.27 -5.12
C ALA A 128 -8.86 14.85 -6.18
N GLN A 129 -9.78 13.94 -5.84
CA GLN A 129 -10.89 13.56 -6.72
C GLN A 129 -11.88 14.70 -6.94
N ARG A 130 -12.13 15.54 -5.93
CA ARG A 130 -12.99 16.73 -6.06
C ARG A 130 -12.41 17.71 -7.08
N VAL A 131 -11.08 17.91 -7.09
CA VAL A 131 -10.40 18.74 -8.09
C VAL A 131 -10.63 18.21 -9.51
N LEU A 132 -10.58 16.88 -9.72
CA LEU A 132 -10.89 16.27 -11.02
C LEU A 132 -12.36 16.47 -11.44
N GLY A 133 -13.28 16.57 -10.49
CA GLY A 133 -14.70 16.85 -10.74
C GLY A 133 -15.05 18.33 -10.89
N ASN A 134 -14.10 19.24 -10.62
CA ASN A 134 -14.35 20.67 -10.62
C ASN A 134 -14.26 21.23 -12.07
N PRO A 135 -15.33 21.83 -12.63
CA PRO A 135 -15.37 22.24 -14.02
C PRO A 135 -14.61 23.55 -14.32
N ARG A 136 -14.13 24.28 -13.30
CA ARG A 136 -13.42 25.55 -13.44
C ARG A 136 -12.10 25.39 -14.20
N GLU A 137 -11.67 26.45 -14.90
CA GLU A 137 -10.46 26.42 -15.73
C GLU A 137 -9.19 26.21 -14.90
N GLU A 138 -9.11 26.82 -13.71
CA GLU A 138 -7.95 26.65 -12.83
C GLU A 138 -7.81 25.19 -12.36
N ALA A 139 -8.93 24.49 -12.18
CA ALA A 139 -8.93 23.06 -11.83
C ALA A 139 -8.48 22.19 -13.01
N ARG A 140 -8.94 22.47 -14.23
CA ARG A 140 -8.55 21.73 -15.45
C ARG A 140 -7.04 21.71 -15.66
N GLY A 141 -6.38 22.84 -15.39
CA GLY A 141 -4.92 22.95 -15.44
C GLY A 141 -4.19 22.00 -14.47
N LEU A 142 -4.85 21.58 -13.39
CA LEU A 142 -4.31 20.72 -12.34
C LEU A 142 -4.71 19.25 -12.48
N TYR A 143 -5.58 18.88 -13.43
CA TYR A 143 -6.04 17.50 -13.60
C TYR A 143 -4.92 16.46 -13.71
N PRO A 144 -3.83 16.69 -14.48
CA PRO A 144 -2.75 15.70 -14.55
C PRO A 144 -2.11 15.42 -13.18
N LEU A 145 -1.92 16.47 -12.37
CA LEU A 145 -1.36 16.33 -11.02
C LEU A 145 -2.37 15.66 -10.08
N ALA A 146 -3.64 16.10 -10.09
CA ALA A 146 -4.69 15.52 -9.26
C ALA A 146 -4.90 14.03 -9.57
N GLY A 147 -4.92 13.64 -10.85
CA GLY A 147 -5.03 12.24 -11.28
C GLY A 147 -3.85 11.39 -10.82
N MET A 148 -2.63 11.90 -10.94
CA MET A 148 -1.44 11.25 -10.41
C MET A 148 -1.52 11.06 -8.88
N LEU A 149 -1.97 12.08 -8.14
CA LEU A 149 -2.13 12.00 -6.68
C LEU A 149 -3.21 10.99 -6.27
N VAL A 150 -4.35 10.94 -6.96
CA VAL A 150 -5.42 9.95 -6.70
C VAL A 150 -4.87 8.53 -6.86
N ALA A 151 -4.17 8.26 -7.97
CA ALA A 151 -3.56 6.94 -8.20
C ALA A 151 -2.53 6.61 -7.12
N ARG A 152 -1.65 7.56 -6.79
CA ARG A 152 -0.62 7.40 -5.75
C ARG A 152 -1.22 7.08 -4.38
N TYR A 153 -2.26 7.80 -3.97
CA TYR A 153 -2.89 7.58 -2.66
C TYR A 153 -3.66 6.27 -2.61
N ALA A 154 -4.26 5.83 -3.73
CA ALA A 154 -4.87 4.51 -3.82
C ALA A 154 -3.83 3.38 -3.63
N GLU A 155 -2.68 3.48 -4.29
CA GLU A 155 -1.59 2.50 -4.11
C GLU A 155 -1.01 2.54 -2.70
N GLN A 156 -0.83 3.73 -2.12
CA GLN A 156 -0.36 3.87 -0.74
C GLN A 156 -1.27 3.12 0.24
N ARG A 157 -2.61 3.27 0.10
CA ARG A 157 -3.57 2.53 0.93
C ARG A 157 -3.46 1.02 0.76
N ARG A 158 -3.34 0.54 -0.49
CA ARG A 158 -3.18 -0.91 -0.75
C ARG A 158 -1.94 -1.49 -0.09
N VAL A 159 -0.84 -0.73 -0.08
CA VAL A 159 0.41 -1.14 0.57
C VAL A 159 0.25 -1.14 2.09
N GLU A 160 -0.34 -0.09 2.66
CA GLU A 160 -0.63 -0.02 4.11
C GLU A 160 -1.53 -1.18 4.56
N ASP A 161 -2.60 -1.47 3.83
CA ASP A 161 -3.50 -2.60 4.10
C ASP A 161 -2.77 -3.96 4.04
N ALA A 162 -1.84 -4.12 3.08
CA ALA A 162 -1.05 -5.34 2.96
C ALA A 162 -0.07 -5.51 4.12
N LEU A 163 0.57 -4.42 4.57
CA LEU A 163 1.46 -4.41 5.74
C LEU A 163 0.70 -4.79 7.01
N ASP A 164 -0.50 -4.26 7.21
CA ASP A 164 -1.33 -4.59 8.38
C ASP A 164 -1.72 -6.07 8.41
N ARG A 165 -2.08 -6.64 7.26
CA ARG A 165 -2.36 -8.09 7.15
C ARG A 165 -1.13 -8.93 7.47
N GLN A 166 0.04 -8.55 6.95
CA GLN A 166 1.29 -9.26 7.26
C GLN A 166 1.64 -9.16 8.75
N ALA A 167 1.47 -7.98 9.36
CA ALA A 167 1.71 -7.81 10.79
C ALA A 167 0.76 -8.66 11.66
N GLN A 168 -0.50 -8.79 11.25
CA GLN A 168 -1.46 -9.70 11.91
C GLN A 168 -1.05 -11.16 11.78
N GLN A 169 -0.66 -11.59 10.58
CA GLN A 169 -0.17 -12.95 10.34
C GLN A 169 1.05 -13.29 11.20
N LEU A 170 2.02 -12.38 11.29
CA LEU A 170 3.23 -12.57 12.12
C LEU A 170 2.88 -12.75 13.61
N ARG A 171 1.96 -11.94 14.14
CA ARG A 171 1.51 -12.09 15.53
C ARG A 171 0.82 -13.43 15.78
N GLU A 172 0.00 -13.88 14.83
CA GLU A 172 -0.67 -15.17 14.94
C GLU A 172 0.30 -16.36 14.84
N GLN A 173 1.30 -16.28 13.95
CA GLN A 173 2.36 -17.30 13.89
C GLN A 173 3.18 -17.33 15.18
N GLN A 174 3.52 -16.17 15.75
CA GLN A 174 4.23 -16.10 17.03
C GLN A 174 3.43 -16.78 18.15
N ARG A 175 2.13 -16.50 18.27
CA ARG A 175 1.25 -17.16 19.25
C ARG A 175 1.22 -18.68 19.06
N ARG A 176 1.18 -19.15 17.81
CA ARG A 176 1.24 -20.58 17.52
C ARG A 176 2.58 -21.20 17.92
N ILE A 177 3.68 -20.50 17.69
CA ILE A 177 5.02 -20.93 18.14
C ILE A 177 5.06 -21.03 19.67
N ASP A 178 4.53 -20.03 20.38
CA ASP A 178 4.51 -20.02 21.84
C ASP A 178 3.67 -21.20 22.39
N GLN A 179 2.49 -21.45 21.80
CA GLN A 179 1.66 -22.61 22.14
C GLN A 179 2.35 -23.95 21.87
N LEU A 180 3.07 -24.06 20.75
CA LEU A 180 3.84 -25.27 20.43
C LEU A 180 5.02 -25.45 21.38
N THR A 181 5.65 -24.35 21.79
CA THR A 181 6.76 -24.36 22.76
C THR A 181 6.26 -24.82 24.13
N GLU A 182 5.14 -24.28 24.60
CA GLU A 182 4.50 -24.71 25.85
C GLU A 182 4.16 -26.21 25.83
N ARG A 183 3.63 -26.72 24.72
CA ARG A 183 3.37 -28.16 24.54
C ARG A 183 4.63 -29.00 24.57
N LEU A 184 5.71 -28.56 23.92
CA LEU A 184 7.00 -29.25 23.96
C LEU A 184 7.58 -29.27 25.37
N GLU A 185 7.47 -28.18 26.11
CA GLU A 185 7.90 -28.11 27.51
C GLU A 185 7.07 -29.02 28.41
N ALA A 186 5.75 -29.08 28.21
CA ALA A 186 4.87 -30.00 28.92
C ALA A 186 5.25 -31.47 28.65
N VAL A 187 5.54 -31.83 27.39
CA VAL A 187 6.01 -33.19 27.04
C VAL A 187 7.37 -33.48 27.71
N ARG A 188 8.32 -32.54 27.66
CA ARG A 188 9.62 -32.69 28.36
C ARG A 188 9.47 -32.82 29.88
N ALA A 189 8.48 -32.18 30.49
CA ALA A 189 8.19 -32.32 31.91
C ALA A 189 7.63 -33.71 32.24
N ILE A 190 6.80 -34.28 31.36
CA ILE A 190 6.32 -35.67 31.46
C ILE A 190 7.52 -36.63 31.36
N GLU A 191 8.39 -36.47 30.37
CA GLU A 191 9.58 -37.31 30.21
C GLU A 191 10.50 -37.29 31.44
N ARG A 192 10.73 -36.10 32.01
CA ARG A 192 11.49 -35.95 33.25
C ARG A 192 10.82 -36.64 34.44
N SER A 193 9.51 -36.50 34.61
CA SER A 193 8.81 -37.14 35.75
C SER A 193 8.75 -38.68 35.63
N LEU A 194 8.72 -39.22 34.41
CA LEU A 194 8.82 -40.66 34.17
C LEU A 194 10.22 -41.21 34.46
N THR A 195 11.28 -40.49 34.07
CA THR A 195 12.67 -40.90 34.32
C THR A 195 13.11 -40.69 35.77
N SER A 196 12.62 -39.64 36.44
CA SER A 196 12.98 -39.33 37.84
C SER A 196 12.12 -40.05 38.88
N ARG A 197 11.24 -41.00 38.51
CA ARG A 197 10.54 -41.83 39.48
C ARG A 197 11.58 -42.60 40.30
N PRO A 198 11.73 -42.35 41.61
CA PRO A 198 12.70 -43.06 42.43
C PRO A 198 12.39 -44.57 42.38
N PRO A 199 13.39 -45.46 42.47
CA PRO A 199 13.11 -46.88 42.62
C PRO A 199 12.14 -47.05 43.80
N PRO A 200 11.14 -47.95 43.70
CA PRO A 200 10.26 -48.21 44.83
C PRO A 200 11.16 -48.53 46.02
N ASN A 201 11.03 -47.74 47.10
CA ASN A 201 11.75 -47.97 48.34
C ASN A 201 11.56 -49.44 48.71
N GLY A 202 12.61 -50.23 48.50
CA GLY A 202 12.65 -51.62 48.90
C GLY A 202 12.55 -51.66 50.42
N GLY A 203 11.43 -52.18 50.90
CA GLY A 203 11.30 -52.78 52.22
C GLY A 203 11.55 -51.87 53.41
N HIS A 204 10.50 -51.21 53.89
CA HIS A 204 10.36 -51.05 55.33
C HIS A 204 9.85 -52.38 55.90
N ARG A 205 10.79 -53.29 56.23
CA ARG A 205 10.50 -54.47 57.03
C ARG A 205 10.31 -53.98 58.48
N PRO A 206 9.12 -54.13 59.09
CA PRO A 206 8.93 -53.74 60.48
C PRO A 206 9.79 -54.65 61.38
N PRO A 207 10.35 -54.12 62.49
CA PRO A 207 11.19 -54.91 63.39
C PRO A 207 10.37 -56.03 64.04
N PRO A 208 10.93 -57.25 64.19
CA PRO A 208 10.23 -58.34 64.86
C PRO A 208 10.03 -57.98 66.34
N GLY A 209 8.78 -58.13 66.81
CA GLY A 209 8.44 -58.02 68.22
C GLY A 209 9.26 -59.00 69.06
N GLN A 210 9.75 -58.53 70.19
CA GLN A 210 10.36 -59.35 71.23
C GLN A 210 9.33 -59.60 72.35
N PRO A 211 9.42 -60.75 73.05
CA PRO A 211 8.43 -61.24 74.01
C PRO A 211 8.34 -60.44 75.32
#